data_AF-A0A151SJ08-F1
#
_entry.id   AF-A0A151SJ08-F1
#
_cell.length_a   1.000
_cell.length_b   1.000
_cell.length_c   1.000
_cell.angle_alpha   90.00
_cell.angle_beta   90.00
_cell.angle_gamma   90.00
#
_symmetry.space_group_name_H-M   'P 1'
#
loop_
_entity.id
_entity.type
_entity.pdbx_description
1 polymer ?
#
loop_
_entity_poly.entity_id
_entity_poly.type
_entity_poly.pdbx_seq_one_letter_code
_entity_poly.pdbx_strand_id
1 'polypeptide(L)' 'DYRDLNKESPKDDFPLPHIDVLVDNTATNTILSFMDGNLGYNQIKMVVEDREKISFITPWGTFCYRVMPF' A
#
# COMPACT_ATOMS: atom_id res chain seq x y z
N ASP A 1 14.63 -4.08 0.49
CA ASP A 1 14.16 -5.25 1.24
C ASP A 1 13.65 -4.74 2.59
N TYR A 2 12.35 -4.91 2.84
CA TYR A 2 11.68 -4.39 4.03
C TYR A 2 11.17 -5.50 4.96
N ARG A 3 11.63 -6.76 4.79
CA ARG A 3 11.12 -7.91 5.55
C ARG A 3 11.22 -7.74 7.06
N ASP A 4 12.37 -7.28 7.55
CA ASP A 4 12.59 -7.07 8.99
C ASP A 4 11.73 -5.90 9.50
N LEU A 5 11.64 -4.81 8.75
CA LEU A 5 10.76 -3.68 9.07
C LEU A 5 9.29 -4.13 9.17
N ASN A 6 8.79 -4.87 8.17
CA ASN A 6 7.42 -5.36 8.09
C ASN A 6 7.06 -6.35 9.21
N LYS A 7 8.05 -7.00 9.82
CA LYS A 7 7.89 -7.89 10.96
C LYS A 7 7.73 -7.11 12.26
N GLU A 8 8.46 -6.00 12.42
CA GLU A 8 8.39 -5.13 13.60
C GLU A 8 7.23 -4.12 13.52
N SER A 9 6.71 -3.83 12.32
CA SER A 9 5.55 -2.96 12.13
C SER A 9 4.27 -3.60 12.70
N PRO A 10 3.45 -2.83 13.45
CA PRO A 10 2.13 -3.30 13.87
C PRO A 10 1.27 -3.62 12.64
N LYS A 11 0.47 -4.69 12.74
CA LYS A 11 -0.49 -5.05 11.69
C LYS A 11 -1.73 -4.17 11.82
N ASP A 12 -2.25 -3.75 10.67
CA ASP A 12 -3.53 -3.05 10.61
C ASP A 12 -4.66 -4.08 10.70
N ASP A 13 -5.65 -3.80 11.55
CA ASP A 13 -6.82 -4.65 11.80
C ASP A 13 -8.01 -4.25 10.92
N PHE A 14 -7.79 -3.45 9.86
CA PHE A 14 -8.86 -3.07 8.95
C PHE A 14 -9.35 -4.27 8.12
N PRO A 15 -10.58 -4.77 8.36
CA PRO A 15 -11.06 -5.95 7.67
C PRO A 15 -11.38 -5.59 6.22
N LEU A 16 -10.81 -6.34 5.29
CA LEU A 16 -11.24 -6.28 3.89
C LEU A 16 -12.60 -6.98 3.75
N PRO A 17 -13.53 -6.45 2.95
CA PRO A 17 -14.80 -7.11 2.68
C PRO A 17 -14.58 -8.47 2.01
N HIS A 18 -15.47 -9.43 2.30
CA HIS A 18 -15.42 -10.75 1.69
C HIS A 18 -15.58 -10.65 0.16
N ILE A 19 -14.77 -11.42 -0.58
CA ILE A 19 -14.75 -11.35 -2.05
C ILE A 19 -16.13 -11.62 -2.66
N ASP A 20 -16.89 -12.58 -2.13
CA ASP A 20 -18.24 -12.89 -2.62
C ASP A 20 -19.19 -11.69 -2.53
N VAL A 21 -19.09 -10.88 -1.47
CA VAL A 21 -19.91 -9.67 -1.33
C VAL A 21 -19.56 -8.64 -2.41
N LEU A 22 -18.28 -8.51 -2.76
CA LEU A 22 -17.85 -7.62 -3.85
C LEU A 22 -18.34 -8.12 -5.21
N VAL A 23 -18.29 -9.44 -5.44
CA VAL A 23 -18.70 -10.06 -6.71
C VAL A 23 -20.22 -9.97 -6.88
N ASP A 24 -20.99 -10.35 -5.88
CA ASP A 24 -22.47 -10.34 -5.95
C ASP A 24 -23.02 -8.93 -6.16
N ASN A 25 -22.42 -7.92 -5.52
CA ASN A 25 -22.78 -6.51 -5.72
C ASN A 25 -22.50 -6.02 -7.14
N THR A 26 -21.53 -6.60 -7.84
CA THR A 26 -21.15 -6.17 -9.19
C THR A 26 -21.83 -6.99 -10.29
N ALA A 27 -22.30 -8.21 -9.98
CA ALA A 27 -22.92 -9.14 -10.92
C ALA A 27 -24.23 -8.63 -11.55
N THR A 28 -24.94 -7.69 -10.90
CA THR A 28 -26.18 -7.10 -11.45
C THR A 28 -25.93 -5.96 -12.46
N ASN A 29 -24.68 -5.55 -12.66
CA ASN A 29 -24.34 -4.44 -13.55
C ASN A 29 -24.10 -4.95 -14.98
N THR A 30 -24.70 -4.28 -15.96
CA THR A 30 -24.58 -4.64 -17.39
C THR A 30 -23.27 -4.20 -18.03
N ILE A 31 -22.55 -3.27 -17.40
CA ILE A 31 -21.28 -2.71 -17.87
C ILE A 31 -20.35 -2.58 -16.66
N LEU A 32 -19.11 -3.04 -16.81
CA LEU A 32 -18.04 -2.87 -15.83
C LEU A 32 -16.88 -2.14 -16.48
N SER A 33 -16.26 -1.21 -15.76
CA SER A 33 -14.99 -0.58 -16.10
C SER A 33 -14.01 -0.81 -14.96
N PHE A 34 -12.74 -1.03 -15.31
CA PHE A 34 -11.66 -1.29 -14.35
C PHE A 34 -10.64 -0.17 -14.43
N MET A 35 -10.16 0.28 -13.28
CA MET A 35 -9.04 1.21 -13.16
C MET A 35 -7.81 0.45 -12.68
N ASP A 36 -6.65 0.77 -13.25
CA ASP A 36 -5.38 0.23 -12.77
C ASP A 36 -4.95 0.96 -11.49
N GLY A 37 -4.69 0.19 -10.44
CA GLY A 37 -4.20 0.65 -9.14
C GLY A 37 -2.71 0.42 -8.92
N ASN A 38 -1.94 0.02 -9.94
CA ASN A 38 -0.54 -0.43 -9.80
C ASN A 38 0.40 0.59 -9.14
N LEU A 39 0.13 1.89 -9.25
CA LEU A 39 0.89 2.96 -8.58
C LEU A 39 0.16 3.57 -7.37
N GLY A 40 -0.90 2.92 -6.89
CA GLY A 40 -1.75 3.44 -5.80
C GLY A 40 -0.96 3.73 -4.53
N TYR A 41 -0.03 2.86 -4.15
CA TYR A 41 0.85 3.05 -2.99
C TYR A 41 1.64 4.36 -3.09
N ASN A 42 2.26 4.65 -4.23
CA ASN A 42 3.10 5.83 -4.40
C ASN A 42 2.32 7.16 -4.44
N GLN A 43 0.99 7.13 -4.37
CA GLN A 43 0.15 8.32 -4.26
C GLN A 43 -0.20 8.64 -2.80
N ILE A 44 -0.07 7.67 -1.89
CA ILE A 44 -0.37 7.84 -0.47
C ILE A 44 0.83 8.50 0.21
N LYS A 45 0.61 9.68 0.79
CA LYS A 45 1.67 10.42 1.49
C LYS A 45 2.01 9.75 2.81
N MET A 46 3.31 9.60 3.06
CA MET A 46 3.78 9.14 4.36
C MET A 46 3.73 10.27 5.37
N VAL A 47 3.25 9.91 6.56
CA VAL A 47 3.33 10.73 7.77
C VAL A 47 4.80 11.08 8.03
N VAL A 48 5.07 12.33 8.42
CA VAL A 48 6.43 12.89 8.38
C VAL A 48 7.36 12.14 9.34
N GLU A 49 6.80 11.73 10.47
CA GLU A 49 7.44 11.03 11.58
C GLU A 49 7.87 9.60 11.21
N ASP A 50 7.23 8.98 10.22
CA ASP A 50 7.54 7.61 9.79
C ASP A 50 8.43 7.52 8.55
N ARG A 51 8.74 8.65 7.90
CA ARG A 51 9.56 8.65 6.67
C ARG A 51 10.95 8.05 6.89
N GLU A 52 11.57 8.33 8.03
CA GLU A 52 12.90 7.79 8.34
C GLU A 52 12.88 6.27 8.54
N LYS A 53 11.75 5.71 9.01
CA LYS A 53 11.57 4.26 9.25
C LYS A 53 11.54 3.45 7.96
N ILE A 54 11.12 4.07 6.85
CA ILE A 54 11.09 3.47 5.51
C ILE A 54 12.31 3.86 4.66
N SER A 55 13.42 4.23 5.31
CA SER A 55 14.66 4.57 4.61
C SER A 55 15.27 3.37 3.90
N PHE A 56 16.06 3.65 2.87
CA PHE A 56 16.83 2.66 2.12
C PHE A 56 18.23 3.20 1.83
N ILE A 57 19.18 2.27 1.71
CA ILE A 57 20.59 2.57 1.50
C ILE A 57 20.92 2.36 0.03
N THR A 58 21.60 3.35 -0.55
CA THR A 58 22.22 3.27 -1.86
C THR A 58 23.73 3.50 -1.73
N PRO A 59 24.55 3.17 -2.74
CA PRO A 59 25.97 3.52 -2.75
C PRO A 59 26.25 5.03 -2.57
N TRP A 60 25.27 5.88 -2.87
CA TRP A 60 25.38 7.35 -2.78
C TRP A 60 24.85 7.93 -1.47
N GLY A 61 24.31 7.09 -0.59
CA GLY A 61 23.79 7.51 0.71
C GLY A 61 22.43 6.93 1.05
N THR A 62 21.90 7.42 2.17
CA THR A 62 20.61 7.00 2.72
C THR A 62 19.52 7.94 2.28
N PHE A 63 18.43 7.38 1.76
CA PHE A 63 17.26 8.11 1.30
C PHE A 63 16.01 7.60 2.00
N CYS A 64 14.96 8.42 2.07
CA CYS A 64 13.64 8.01 2.54
C CYS A 64 12.57 8.33 1.52
N TYR A 65 11.53 7.50 1.46
CA TYR A 65 10.36 7.78 0.64
C TYR A 65 9.48 8.85 1.29
N ARG A 66 8.85 9.67 0.45
CA ARG A 66 7.83 10.66 0.87
C ARG A 66 6.41 10.12 0.77
N VAL A 67 6.25 9.03 0.05
CA VAL A 67 5.00 8.33 -0.27
C VAL A 67 5.19 6.85 0.06
N MET A 68 4.10 6.08 0.14
CA MET A 68 4.20 4.69 0.54
C MET A 68 5.04 3.87 -0.47
N PRO A 69 6.07 3.15 -0.01
CA PRO A 69 6.87 2.25 -0.85
C PRO A 69 6.10 0.96 -1.16
N PHE A 70 6.62 0.18 -2.12
CA PHE A 70 6.15 -1.17 -2.44
C PHE A 70 6.68 -2.21 -1.45
#